data_AF-A0A1H2GPM6-F1
#
_entry.id   AF-A0A1H2GPM6-F1
#
_cell.length_a   1.000
_cell.length_b   1.000
_cell.length_c   1.000
_cell.angle_alpha   90.00
_cell.angle_beta   90.00
_cell.angle_gamma   90.00
#
_symmetry.space_group_name_H-M   'P 1'
#
loop_
_entity.id
_entity.type
_entity.pdbx_description
1 polymer ?
#
loop_
_entity_poly.entity_id
_entity_poly.type
_entity_poly.pdbx_seq_one_letter_code
_entity_poly.pdbx_strand_id
1 'polypeptide(L)'
;MALAHLDLPNLRVLVAEDNPHRRQILRMLLSVYAIRRIFEAEDGASALELIGTRDPDLLLIDRMMPILDGAELTRIIRRFPEPTCYLPIVAVTAHTQRNRVIAARDFGVTEVMCKPVSARGLYLRIANWVPNHRDFVRTKIYFGPDRERFQSPGFIGIERRGAKRDDGYALDGPGEVDQSRPETNMRDSVVS
;
A
#
# COMPACT_ATOMS: atom_id res chain seq x y z
N MET A 1 -6.16 -25.11 5.57
CA MET A 1 -4.99 -24.84 4.70
C MET A 1 -5.49 -24.22 3.42
N ALA A 2 -5.47 -22.88 3.32
CA ALA A 2 -5.88 -22.17 2.11
C ALA A 2 -4.64 -21.53 1.46
N LEU A 3 -3.72 -22.38 0.96
CA LEU A 3 -2.72 -21.97 -0.03
C LEU A 3 -3.35 -22.18 -1.41
N ALA A 4 -4.46 -21.50 -1.67
CA ALA A 4 -5.15 -21.58 -2.96
C ALA A 4 -4.16 -21.20 -4.07
N HIS A 5 -4.21 -21.94 -5.18
CA HIS A 5 -3.36 -21.83 -6.36
C HIS A 5 -3.03 -20.38 -6.75
N LEU A 6 -1.90 -19.89 -6.25
CA LEU A 6 -1.32 -18.67 -6.76
C LEU A 6 -0.65 -19.02 -8.07
N ASP A 7 -1.07 -18.38 -9.15
CA ASP A 7 -0.39 -18.45 -10.43
C ASP A 7 0.88 -17.59 -10.39
N LEU A 8 1.82 -18.00 -9.53
CA LEU A 8 3.11 -17.36 -9.32
C LEU A 8 3.92 -17.20 -10.62
N PRO A 9 3.89 -18.15 -11.58
CA PRO A 9 4.55 -17.96 -12.87
C PRO A 9 4.07 -16.72 -13.64
N ASN A 10 2.79 -16.38 -13.55
CA ASN A 10 2.21 -15.23 -14.25
C ASN A 10 2.26 -13.92 -13.44
N LEU A 11 2.52 -13.99 -12.14
CA LEU A 11 2.67 -12.82 -11.26
C LEU A 11 3.79 -11.89 -11.75
N ARG A 12 3.44 -10.65 -12.08
CA ARG A 12 4.38 -9.59 -12.49
C ARG A 12 4.88 -8.86 -11.26
N VAL A 13 6.17 -9.00 -10.97
CA VAL A 13 6.80 -8.36 -9.81
C VAL A 13 7.79 -7.31 -10.29
N LEU A 14 7.63 -6.07 -9.84
CA LEU A 14 8.63 -5.01 -10.01
C LEU A 14 9.49 -4.93 -8.75
N VAL A 15 10.81 -4.88 -8.92
CA VAL A 15 11.80 -4.70 -7.85
C VAL A 15 12.50 -3.36 -8.06
N ALA A 16 12.28 -2.41 -7.15
CA ALA A 16 12.98 -1.12 -7.12
C ALA A 16 14.05 -1.14 -6.02
N GLU A 17 15.32 -1.21 -6.42
CA GLU A 17 16.47 -1.35 -5.53
C GLU A 17 17.71 -0.83 -6.25
N ASP A 18 18.38 0.16 -5.66
CA ASP A 18 19.50 0.90 -6.27
C ASP A 18 20.77 0.07 -6.36
N ASN A 19 21.01 -0.80 -5.38
CA ASN A 19 22.19 -1.63 -5.38
C ASN A 19 22.00 -2.88 -6.26
N PRO A 20 22.81 -3.07 -7.34
CA PRO A 20 22.62 -4.18 -8.27
C PRO A 20 22.80 -5.56 -7.61
N HIS A 21 23.67 -5.69 -6.61
CA HIS A 21 23.84 -6.95 -5.89
C HIS A 21 22.61 -7.28 -5.03
N ARG A 22 22.04 -6.29 -4.33
CA ARG A 22 20.82 -6.49 -3.53
C ARG A 22 19.62 -6.81 -4.42
N ARG A 23 19.50 -6.12 -5.56
CA ARG A 23 18.46 -6.35 -6.55
C ARG A 23 18.53 -7.77 -7.12
N GLN A 24 19.73 -8.22 -7.48
CA GLN A 24 19.98 -9.59 -7.93
C GLN A 24 19.59 -10.64 -6.89
N ILE A 25 19.89 -10.41 -5.61
CA ILE A 25 19.48 -11.31 -4.53
C ILE A 25 17.94 -11.41 -4.48
N LEU A 26 17.23 -10.28 -4.50
CA LEU A 26 15.75 -10.28 -4.49
C LEU A 26 15.18 -11.05 -5.70
N ARG A 27 15.73 -10.84 -6.89
CA ARG A 27 15.34 -11.59 -8.10
C ARG A 27 15.54 -13.09 -7.92
N MET A 28 16.69 -13.51 -7.41
CA MET A 28 16.96 -14.92 -7.12
C MET A 28 15.95 -15.51 -6.13
N LEU A 29 15.63 -14.80 -5.05
CA LEU A 29 14.67 -15.25 -4.04
C LEU A 29 13.26 -15.42 -4.61
N LEU A 30 12.83 -14.52 -5.51
CA LEU A 30 11.55 -14.64 -6.23
C LEU A 30 11.55 -15.85 -7.17
N SER A 31 12.65 -16.07 -7.90
CA SER A 31 12.77 -17.18 -8.85
C SER A 31 12.70 -18.56 -8.19
N VAL A 32 13.10 -18.71 -6.91
CA VAL A 32 12.97 -19.96 -6.14
C VAL A 32 11.51 -20.45 -6.11
N TYR A 33 10.54 -19.55 -6.15
CA TYR A 33 9.10 -19.87 -6.13
C TYR A 33 8.44 -19.78 -7.50
N ALA A 34 9.21 -19.97 -8.57
CA ALA A 34 8.75 -19.95 -9.96
C ALA A 34 8.12 -18.63 -10.42
N ILE A 35 8.36 -17.51 -9.73
CA ILE A 35 8.01 -16.17 -10.23
C ILE A 35 8.99 -15.81 -11.34
N ARG A 36 8.50 -15.68 -12.57
CA ARG A 36 9.34 -15.47 -13.77
C ARG A 36 9.26 -14.06 -14.34
N ARG A 37 8.14 -13.37 -14.15
CA ARG A 37 7.91 -12.02 -14.68
C ARG A 37 8.42 -10.97 -13.69
N ILE A 38 9.75 -10.88 -13.58
CA ILE A 38 10.42 -9.94 -12.69
C ILE A 38 10.96 -8.77 -13.52
N PHE A 39 10.55 -7.56 -13.18
CA PHE A 39 11.06 -6.31 -13.72
C PHE A 39 11.93 -5.62 -12.67
N GLU A 40 12.97 -4.92 -13.10
CA GLU A 40 13.97 -4.34 -12.22
C GLU A 40 14.11 -2.84 -12.50
N ALA A 41 14.07 -2.04 -11.44
CA ALA A 41 14.31 -0.60 -11.44
C ALA A 41 15.50 -0.29 -10.53
N GLU A 42 16.37 0.61 -10.99
CA GLU A 42 17.56 1.04 -10.25
C GLU A 42 17.33 2.30 -9.41
N ASP A 43 16.19 2.95 -9.57
CA ASP A 43 15.78 4.11 -8.80
C ASP A 43 14.26 4.27 -8.79
N GLY A 44 13.77 5.32 -8.11
CA GLY A 44 12.34 5.58 -8.07
C GLY A 44 11.75 6.06 -9.41
N ALA A 45 12.53 6.70 -10.28
CA ALA A 45 12.05 7.24 -11.55
C ALA A 45 11.81 6.12 -12.57
N SER A 46 12.80 5.24 -12.75
CA SER A 46 12.70 4.02 -13.54
C SER A 46 11.58 3.10 -13.03
N ALA A 47 11.35 3.05 -11.71
CA ALA A 47 10.22 2.32 -11.15
C ALA A 47 8.87 2.92 -11.58
N LEU A 48 8.71 4.25 -11.60
CA LEU A 48 7.47 4.89 -12.07
C LEU A 48 7.21 4.60 -13.55
N GLU A 49 8.24 4.66 -14.39
CA GLU A 49 8.15 4.32 -15.82
C GLU A 49 7.71 2.86 -16.01
N LEU A 50 8.32 1.93 -15.28
CA LEU A 50 8.00 0.51 -15.35
C LEU A 50 6.60 0.20 -14.81
N ILE A 51 6.10 0.94 -13.81
CA ILE A 51 4.71 0.81 -13.35
C ILE A 51 3.74 1.11 -14.50
N GLY A 52 3.98 2.20 -15.24
CA GLY A 52 3.12 2.61 -16.35
C GLY A 52 3.18 1.69 -17.58
N THR A 53 4.32 1.03 -17.81
CA THR A 53 4.55 0.22 -19.04
C THR A 53 4.43 -1.28 -18.84
N ARG A 54 4.61 -1.79 -17.61
CA ARG A 54 4.61 -3.23 -17.29
C ARG A 54 3.41 -3.69 -16.50
N ASP A 55 2.66 -2.75 -15.90
CA ASP A 55 1.47 -3.02 -15.09
C ASP A 55 1.74 -4.13 -14.05
N PRO A 56 2.67 -3.89 -13.10
CA PRO A 56 3.06 -4.92 -12.13
C PRO A 56 1.89 -5.26 -11.19
N ASP A 57 1.82 -6.52 -10.77
CA ASP A 57 0.85 -6.99 -9.78
C ASP A 57 1.38 -6.78 -8.34
N LEU A 58 2.69 -6.56 -8.19
CA LEU A 58 3.37 -6.34 -6.92
C LEU A 58 4.64 -5.49 -7.12
N LEU A 59 4.85 -4.51 -6.23
CA LEU A 59 6.09 -3.75 -6.13
C LEU A 59 6.84 -4.13 -4.84
N LEU A 60 8.08 -4.62 -4.99
CA LEU A 60 9.06 -4.66 -3.91
C LEU A 60 9.93 -3.41 -4.01
N ILE A 61 10.05 -2.67 -2.91
CA ILE A 61 10.75 -1.38 -2.91
C ILE A 61 11.76 -1.29 -1.77
N ASP A 62 13.01 -0.92 -2.06
CA ASP A 62 13.94 -0.49 -1.01
C ASP A 62 13.49 0.86 -0.46
N ARG A 63 13.55 1.01 0.86
CA ARG A 63 13.20 2.27 1.50
C ARG A 63 14.18 3.39 1.11
N MET A 64 15.46 3.06 1.03
CA MET A 64 16.52 4.04 0.79
C MET A 64 17.00 3.88 -0.66
N MET A 65 16.68 4.86 -1.48
CA MET A 65 17.16 5.00 -2.86
C MET A 65 17.50 6.48 -3.08
N PRO A 66 18.45 6.80 -3.96
CA PRO A 66 18.81 8.18 -4.28
C PRO A 66 17.67 8.89 -5.03
N ILE A 67 17.62 10.22 -4.90
CA ILE A 67 16.72 11.16 -5.61
C ILE A 67 15.24 11.01 -5.22
N LEU A 68 14.66 9.83 -5.42
CA LEU A 68 13.28 9.50 -5.06
C LEU A 68 13.27 8.28 -4.14
N ASP A 69 13.02 8.52 -2.85
CA ASP A 69 13.04 7.44 -1.87
C ASP A 69 11.79 6.57 -1.94
N GLY A 70 11.82 5.41 -1.26
CA GLY A 70 10.70 4.47 -1.34
C GLY A 70 9.40 4.99 -0.74
N ALA A 71 9.47 5.91 0.23
CA ALA A 71 8.29 6.53 0.84
C ALA A 71 7.67 7.58 -0.06
N GLU A 72 8.48 8.40 -0.74
CA GLU A 72 8.04 9.37 -1.73
C GLU A 72 7.42 8.69 -2.94
N LEU A 73 8.08 7.66 -3.48
CA LEU A 73 7.55 6.83 -4.57
C LEU A 73 6.18 6.23 -4.20
N THR A 74 6.06 5.67 -2.99
CA THR A 74 4.77 5.13 -2.51
C THR A 74 3.68 6.21 -2.51
N ARG A 75 3.97 7.42 -2.02
CA ARG A 75 2.98 8.52 -2.00
C ARG A 75 2.57 8.95 -3.40
N ILE A 76 3.50 8.98 -4.36
CA ILE A 76 3.21 9.29 -5.76
C ILE A 76 2.25 8.23 -6.33
N ILE A 77 2.58 6.95 -6.16
CA ILE A 77 1.74 5.83 -6.65
C ILE A 77 0.32 5.91 -6.08
N ARG A 78 0.17 6.21 -4.79
CA ARG A 78 -1.15 6.34 -4.13
C ARG A 78 -1.99 7.52 -4.64
N ARG A 79 -1.41 8.44 -5.41
CA ARG A 79 -2.10 9.56 -6.06
C ARG A 79 -2.44 9.30 -7.53
N PHE A 80 -1.98 8.19 -8.12
CA PHE A 80 -2.35 7.85 -9.49
C PHE A 80 -3.84 7.51 -9.63
N PRO A 81 -4.39 7.58 -10.86
CA PRO A 81 -5.71 7.04 -11.14
C PRO A 81 -5.83 5.55 -10.79
N GLU A 82 -7.07 5.09 -10.63
CA GLU A 82 -7.35 3.65 -10.55
C GLU A 82 -6.99 2.98 -11.89
N PRO A 83 -6.45 1.74 -11.88
CA PRO A 83 -6.23 0.88 -10.72
C PRO A 83 -4.87 1.06 -10.03
N THR A 84 -3.94 1.81 -10.61
CA THR A 84 -2.53 1.88 -10.18
C THR A 84 -2.37 2.31 -8.73
N CYS A 85 -3.25 3.18 -8.21
CA CYS A 85 -3.19 3.57 -6.81
C CYS A 85 -3.42 2.40 -5.83
N TYR A 86 -4.02 1.29 -6.25
CA TYR A 86 -4.16 0.07 -5.44
C TYR A 86 -2.97 -0.90 -5.56
N LEU A 87 -1.95 -0.56 -6.36
CA LEU A 87 -0.76 -1.39 -6.55
C LEU A 87 -0.22 -1.87 -5.18
N PRO A 88 -0.07 -3.18 -4.96
CA PRO A 88 0.48 -3.72 -3.73
C PRO A 88 1.96 -3.35 -3.60
N ILE A 89 2.34 -2.78 -2.46
CA ILE A 89 3.72 -2.31 -2.23
C ILE A 89 4.26 -2.97 -0.97
N VAL A 90 5.34 -3.73 -1.10
CA VAL A 90 6.07 -4.31 0.03
C VAL A 90 7.38 -3.57 0.19
N ALA A 91 7.49 -2.77 1.26
CA ALA A 91 8.72 -2.07 1.57
C ALA A 91 9.73 -3.02 2.23
N VAL A 92 10.93 -3.09 1.67
CA VAL A 92 12.04 -3.86 2.21
C VAL A 92 12.98 -2.88 2.92
N THR A 93 13.21 -3.06 4.23
CA THR A 93 13.97 -2.10 5.04
C THR A 93 15.04 -2.75 5.91
N ALA A 94 16.19 -2.11 6.05
CA ALA A 94 17.27 -2.55 6.94
C ALA A 94 17.06 -2.16 8.41
N HIS A 95 16.08 -1.29 8.72
CA HIS A 95 15.94 -0.69 10.04
C HIS A 95 14.72 -1.25 10.78
N THR A 96 14.96 -1.93 11.90
CA THR A 96 13.95 -2.62 12.73
C THR A 96 13.30 -1.73 13.79
N GLN A 97 13.70 -0.46 13.92
CA GLN A 97 13.13 0.45 14.91
C GLN A 97 11.63 0.65 14.65
N ARG A 98 10.80 0.38 15.68
CA ARG A 98 9.33 0.39 15.63
C ARG A 98 8.76 1.68 15.02
N ASN A 99 9.37 2.83 15.35
CA ASN A 99 8.97 4.15 14.86
C ASN A 99 9.09 4.26 13.33
N ARG A 100 10.06 3.57 12.73
CA ARG A 100 10.31 3.56 11.29
C ARG A 100 9.39 2.59 10.53
N VAL A 101 8.90 1.54 11.18
CA VAL A 101 7.85 0.65 10.65
C VAL A 101 6.48 1.34 10.66
N ILE A 102 6.20 2.14 11.70
CA ILE A 102 4.99 2.98 11.77
C ILE A 102 5.01 4.02 10.64
N ALA A 103 6.13 4.73 10.46
CA ALA A 103 6.28 5.69 9.36
C ALA A 103 6.05 5.05 7.98
N ALA A 104 6.56 3.84 7.73
CA ALA A 104 6.34 3.15 6.46
C ALA A 104 4.84 2.90 6.19
N ARG A 105 4.06 2.51 7.23
CA ARG A 105 2.60 2.34 7.11
C ARG A 105 1.89 3.66 6.82
N ASP A 106 2.37 4.77 7.38
CA ASP A 106 1.77 6.09 7.17
C ASP A 106 1.84 6.54 5.72
N PHE A 107 2.77 6.01 4.92
CA PHE A 107 2.94 6.37 3.51
C PHE A 107 2.12 5.51 2.55
N GLY A 108 1.40 4.50 3.04
CA GLY A 108 0.48 3.68 2.23
C GLY A 108 1.06 2.37 1.69
N VAL A 109 2.19 1.90 2.24
CA VAL A 109 2.73 0.57 1.92
C VAL A 109 1.78 -0.52 2.41
N THR A 110 1.71 -1.61 1.66
CA THR A 110 0.86 -2.76 1.95
C THR A 110 1.43 -3.62 3.06
N GLU A 111 2.73 -3.89 3.00
CA GLU A 111 3.47 -4.71 3.97
C GLU A 111 4.89 -4.17 4.13
N VAL A 112 5.55 -4.55 5.21
CA VAL A 112 6.95 -4.24 5.48
C VAL A 112 7.73 -5.52 5.77
N MET A 113 8.86 -5.69 5.11
CA MET A 113 9.82 -6.76 5.38
C MET A 113 11.15 -6.19 5.88
N CYS A 114 11.70 -6.77 6.93
CA CYS A 114 13.02 -6.41 7.43
C CYS A 114 14.10 -7.23 6.70
N LYS A 115 15.19 -6.59 6.30
CA LYS A 115 16.40 -7.25 5.82
C LYS A 115 17.07 -7.97 7.03
N PRO A 116 17.65 -9.18 6.87
CA PRO A 116 17.77 -9.93 5.62
C PRO A 116 16.46 -10.59 5.20
N VAL A 117 16.15 -10.52 3.89
CA VAL A 117 14.96 -11.16 3.33
C VAL A 117 15.29 -12.61 3.01
N SER A 118 14.54 -13.55 3.57
CA SER A 118 14.62 -14.97 3.20
C SER A 118 13.61 -15.30 2.09
N ALA A 119 13.93 -16.31 1.28
CA ALA A 119 13.03 -16.78 0.22
C ALA A 119 11.66 -17.15 0.81
N ARG A 120 11.66 -17.94 1.89
CA ARG A 120 10.44 -18.32 2.62
C ARG A 120 9.68 -17.11 3.16
N GLY A 121 10.37 -16.13 3.73
CA GLY A 121 9.75 -14.91 4.25
C GLY A 121 9.04 -14.12 3.14
N LEU A 122 9.71 -13.94 2.00
CA LEU A 122 9.15 -13.28 0.83
C LEU A 122 7.93 -14.03 0.28
N TYR A 123 8.05 -15.35 0.10
CA TYR A 123 6.95 -16.21 -0.34
C TYR A 123 5.74 -16.12 0.58
N LEU A 124 5.92 -16.24 1.89
CA LEU A 124 4.81 -16.18 2.84
C LEU A 124 4.09 -14.83 2.79
N ARG A 125 4.80 -13.73 2.52
CA ARG A 125 4.16 -12.40 2.37
C ARG A 125 3.34 -12.31 1.09
N ILE A 126 3.90 -12.76 -0.04
CA ILE A 126 3.18 -12.81 -1.32
C ILE A 126 1.96 -13.73 -1.19
N ALA A 127 2.16 -14.93 -0.62
CA ALA A 127 1.13 -15.95 -0.48
C ALA A 127 0.00 -15.57 0.49
N ASN A 128 0.31 -14.80 1.53
CA ASN A 128 -0.72 -14.32 2.46
C ASN A 128 -1.45 -13.09 1.91
N TRP A 129 -0.82 -12.29 1.05
CA TRP A 129 -1.42 -11.05 0.57
C TRP A 129 -2.47 -11.30 -0.52
N VAL A 130 -2.18 -12.12 -1.53
CA VAL A 130 -3.11 -12.34 -2.65
C VAL A 130 -4.51 -12.83 -2.21
N PRO A 131 -4.66 -13.77 -1.24
CA PRO A 131 -5.97 -14.18 -0.76
C PRO A 131 -6.60 -13.26 0.29
N ASN A 132 -5.80 -12.46 1.02
CA ASN A 132 -6.27 -11.63 2.15
C ASN A 132 -5.92 -10.15 1.95
N HIS A 133 -6.23 -9.60 0.77
CA HIS A 133 -5.98 -8.18 0.52
C HIS A 133 -6.72 -7.34 1.56
N ARG A 134 -6.02 -6.38 2.14
CA ARG A 134 -6.64 -5.39 3.03
C ARG A 134 -7.47 -4.44 2.18
N ASP A 135 -8.66 -4.10 2.65
CA ASP A 135 -9.42 -3.02 2.05
C ASP A 135 -8.58 -1.74 2.05
N PHE A 136 -8.60 -1.02 0.93
CA PHE A 136 -8.00 0.30 0.86
C PHE A 136 -9.00 1.31 1.41
N VAL A 137 -8.52 2.17 2.31
CA VAL A 137 -9.33 3.22 2.92
C VAL A 137 -8.94 4.55 2.30
N ARG A 138 -9.94 5.32 1.87
CA ARG A 138 -9.77 6.69 1.38
C ARG A 138 -10.28 7.68 2.41
N THR A 139 -9.44 8.64 2.76
CA THR A 139 -9.78 9.77 3.64
C THR A 139 -9.28 11.07 3.02
N LYS A 140 -9.61 12.22 3.62
CA LYS A 140 -9.12 13.53 3.15
C LYS A 140 -7.59 13.64 3.11
N ILE A 141 -6.86 12.90 3.96
CA ILE A 141 -5.40 13.04 4.14
C ILE A 141 -4.61 11.75 3.86
N TYR A 142 -5.28 10.66 3.54
CA TYR A 142 -4.65 9.35 3.40
C TYR A 142 -5.43 8.45 2.43
N PHE A 143 -4.68 7.76 1.59
CA PHE A 143 -5.16 6.64 0.80
C PHE A 143 -4.17 5.49 0.89
N GLY A 144 -4.64 4.30 1.27
CA GLY A 144 -3.81 3.11 1.43
C GLY A 144 -4.54 1.98 2.16
N PRO A 145 -3.86 0.86 2.40
CA PRO A 145 -4.46 -0.30 3.06
C PRO A 145 -4.89 0.04 4.50
N ASP A 146 -6.03 -0.53 4.92
CA ASP A 146 -6.53 -0.36 6.28
C ASP A 146 -5.43 -0.70 7.32
N ARG A 147 -5.31 0.16 8.33
CA ARG A 147 -4.25 0.10 9.33
C ARG A 147 -4.55 -0.95 10.41
N GLU A 148 -5.81 -1.37 10.57
CA GLU A 148 -6.22 -2.33 11.59
C GLU A 148 -5.79 -3.77 11.24
N ARG A 149 -4.72 -4.27 11.86
CA ARG A 149 -4.41 -5.73 11.95
C ARG A 149 -4.35 -6.22 13.40
N PHE A 150 -4.71 -5.35 14.33
CA PHE A 150 -4.86 -5.67 15.73
C PHE A 150 -6.32 -5.40 16.10
N GLN A 151 -7.20 -6.34 15.76
CA GLN A 151 -8.21 -6.67 16.75
C GLN A 151 -7.44 -7.36 17.88
N SER A 152 -6.89 -6.58 18.81
CA SER A 152 -6.67 -7.12 20.14
C SER A 152 -8.07 -7.45 20.64
N PRO A 153 -8.43 -8.72 20.90
CA PRO A 153 -9.70 -9.05 21.52
C PRO A 153 -9.72 -8.33 22.88
N GLY A 154 -10.50 -7.25 22.99
CA GLY A 154 -10.55 -6.41 24.19
C GLY A 154 -9.91 -5.02 24.11
N PHE A 155 -9.55 -4.49 22.93
CA PHE A 155 -9.19 -3.07 22.83
C PHE A 155 -10.44 -2.18 22.92
N ILE A 156 -10.81 -1.78 24.14
CA ILE A 156 -11.70 -0.65 24.42
C ILE A 156 -10.83 0.61 24.35
N GLY A 157 -10.36 0.95 23.16
CA GLY A 157 -9.72 2.24 22.92
C GLY A 157 -10.76 3.26 22.56
N ILE A 158 -10.69 4.45 23.16
CA ILE A 158 -11.52 5.59 22.76
C ILE A 158 -11.34 5.78 21.26
N GLU A 159 -12.46 5.76 20.54
CA GLU A 159 -12.53 6.07 19.13
C GLU A 159 -11.83 7.42 18.91
N ARG A 160 -10.67 7.44 18.26
CA ARG A 160 -10.01 8.71 17.91
C ARG A 160 -10.74 9.44 16.78
N ARG A 161 -11.90 8.92 16.34
CA ARG A 161 -12.88 9.67 15.56
C ARG A 161 -13.67 10.53 16.54
N GLY A 162 -13.25 11.78 16.70
CA GLY A 162 -13.98 12.77 17.50
C GLY A 162 -13.15 13.57 18.49
N ALA A 163 -11.93 13.15 18.81
CA ALA A 163 -11.04 13.97 19.63
C ALA A 163 -10.47 15.12 18.78
N LYS A 164 -11.04 16.32 18.93
CA LYS A 164 -10.41 17.59 18.56
C LYS A 164 -8.96 17.56 19.05
N ARG A 165 -8.02 17.71 18.12
CA ARG A 165 -6.65 18.07 18.47
C ARG A 165 -6.68 19.56 18.79
N ASP A 166 -6.30 19.91 20.01
CA ASP A 166 -5.85 21.26 20.36
C ASP A 166 -4.39 21.36 19.88
N ASP A 167 -4.21 21.63 18.59
CA ASP A 167 -2.92 21.99 18.02
C ASP A 167 -3.02 23.35 17.30
N GLY A 168 -3.29 24.40 18.08
CA GLY A 168 -2.67 25.73 17.96
C GLY A 168 -2.67 26.51 16.64
N TYR A 169 -3.31 26.04 15.57
CA TYR A 169 -3.47 26.78 14.32
C TYR A 169 -4.91 27.32 14.26
N ALA A 170 -5.03 28.64 14.41
CA ALA A 170 -6.30 29.35 14.41
C ALA A 170 -7.11 29.08 13.13
N LEU A 171 -8.38 28.75 13.32
CA LEU A 171 -9.40 28.68 12.28
C LEU A 171 -9.97 30.10 12.08
N ASP A 172 -9.91 30.63 10.87
CA ASP A 172 -10.86 31.65 10.43
C ASP A 172 -12.22 30.98 10.19
N GLY A 173 -13.17 31.22 11.09
CA GLY A 173 -14.63 31.34 10.90
C GLY A 173 -15.45 30.19 10.28
N PRO A 174 -16.58 29.78 10.88
CA PRO A 174 -17.49 28.80 10.29
C PRO A 174 -18.39 29.45 9.23
N GLY A 175 -18.35 28.95 8.00
CA GLY A 175 -19.44 29.13 7.04
C GLY A 175 -20.61 28.24 7.46
N GLU A 176 -21.76 28.86 7.77
CA GLU A 176 -23.02 28.18 8.04
C GLU A 176 -23.38 27.23 6.89
N VAL A 177 -23.79 26.00 7.23
CA VAL A 177 -24.35 25.06 6.26
C VAL A 177 -25.82 24.86 6.64
N ASP A 178 -26.69 25.45 5.83
CA ASP A 178 -28.15 25.31 5.86
C ASP A 178 -28.56 23.82 5.78
N GLN A 179 -29.43 23.39 6.71
CA GLN A 179 -29.94 22.02 6.80
C GLN A 179 -31.33 21.88 6.15
N SER A 180 -31.49 22.36 4.91
CA SER A 180 -32.68 22.07 4.12
C SER A 180 -32.46 20.80 3.27
N ARG A 181 -32.98 19.66 3.75
CA ARG A 181 -33.11 18.41 2.95
C ARG A 181 -34.12 18.63 1.82
N PRO A 182 -33.85 18.22 0.57
CA PRO A 182 -34.92 17.93 -0.37
C PRO A 182 -35.29 16.44 -0.27
N GLU A 183 -36.53 16.18 0.11
CA GLU A 183 -37.17 14.86 0.04
C GLU A 183 -37.18 14.36 -1.42
N THR A 184 -36.65 13.16 -1.65
CA THR A 184 -36.74 12.50 -2.96
C THR A 184 -38.12 11.87 -3.08
N ASN A 185 -39.00 12.51 -3.86
CA ASN A 185 -40.33 12.01 -4.16
C ASN A 185 -40.23 10.99 -5.30
N MET A 186 -40.34 9.69 -4.98
CA MET A 186 -40.51 8.62 -5.96
C MET A 186 -41.87 8.78 -6.65
N ARG A 187 -41.86 9.20 -7.92
CA ARG A 187 -42.96 9.01 -8.85
C ARG A 187 -42.60 7.83 -9.75
N ASP A 188 -43.42 6.78 -9.71
CA ASP A 188 -44.11 6.22 -10.88
C ASP A 188 -44.51 4.75 -10.63
N SER A 189 -45.82 4.48 -10.60
CA SER A 189 -46.42 3.20 -10.99
C SER A 189 -47.95 3.23 -10.92
N VAL A 190 -48.59 3.87 -11.91
CA VAL A 190 -49.88 3.50 -12.55
C VAL A 190 -49.89 4.31 -13.87
N VAL A 191 -50.18 3.86 -15.10
CA VAL A 191 -51.19 2.97 -15.68
C VAL A 191 -50.61 2.60 -17.08
N SER A 192 -50.68 1.36 -17.54
CA SER A 192 -51.67 0.86 -18.50
C SER A 192 -51.47 -0.64 -18.72
#